data_AF-A0AAE0QDN6-F1
#
_entry.id   AF-A0AAE0QDN6-F1
#
_cell.length_a   1.000
_cell.length_b   1.000
_cell.length_c   1.000
_cell.angle_alpha   90.00
_cell.angle_beta   90.00
_cell.angle_gamma   90.00
#
_symmetry.space_group_name_H-M   'P 1'
#
loop_
_entity.id
_entity.type
_entity.pdbx_description
1 polymer ?
#
loop_
_entity_poly.entity_id
_entity_poly.type
_entity_poly.pdbx_seq_one_letter_code
_entity_poly.pdbx_strand_id
1 'polypeptide(L)'
;MLRLPSPKFSNRDSGETNAVCGIECQRNLPEPETMDLERLLAYETFYENGTRTLTEVELQGARNTPSSSLAALSRRKRQVYGTDGRFVISDKHFVTNFPFSASVKLSIGCSGILVSPKHVLTAAHCIHDGHRYRRGLKRLRVGALMLRRNTGRRNKTEGESKRKQNKRKEKKRKNWSKRKTYKHSEQPALRWTRVKQTYIPQGWMSDVGNEVMMDYDYALLELKRRLRVKHMDLGMVPHVTRIHFSGFDDDHAGQVVYRFCSVMQESSDLIYQHCDAQRGSSGAGVYVRLRKTPDEGKWRRKVIGVFSGHRSVKEGNSTHTDYNVAVRITPAKLAQICLWIHGDAEKCTSD
;
A
#
# COMPACT_ATOMS: atom_id res chain seq x y z
N MET A 1 -27.79 32.97 -42.31
CA MET A 1 -26.96 32.40 -41.22
C MET A 1 -27.82 31.45 -40.40
N LEU A 2 -27.38 30.21 -40.16
CA LEU A 2 -28.05 29.26 -39.27
C LEU A 2 -27.27 29.19 -37.94
N ARG A 3 -27.93 29.46 -36.82
CA ARG A 3 -27.37 29.20 -35.48
C ARG A 3 -27.70 27.76 -35.07
N LEU A 4 -26.69 26.91 -34.98
CA LEU A 4 -26.82 25.61 -34.32
C LEU A 4 -26.99 25.81 -32.81
N PRO A 5 -27.87 25.03 -32.13
CA PRO A 5 -28.04 25.10 -30.69
C PRO A 5 -26.81 24.55 -29.96
N SER A 6 -26.46 25.17 -28.83
CA SER A 6 -25.33 24.73 -27.99
C SER A 6 -25.57 23.35 -27.38
N PRO A 7 -24.58 22.43 -27.36
CA PRO A 7 -24.76 21.07 -26.87
C PRO A 7 -25.06 21.03 -25.37
N LYS A 8 -26.13 20.33 -24.99
CA LYS A 8 -26.44 20.00 -23.60
C LYS A 8 -25.68 18.74 -23.18
N PHE A 9 -24.61 18.90 -22.41
CA PHE A 9 -23.88 17.77 -21.82
C PHE A 9 -24.65 17.19 -20.64
N SER A 10 -25.46 16.16 -20.89
CA SER A 10 -26.01 15.31 -19.82
C SER A 10 -24.92 14.39 -19.28
N ASN A 11 -24.38 14.67 -18.09
CA ASN A 11 -23.39 13.80 -17.47
C ASN A 11 -24.05 12.51 -16.93
N ARG A 12 -24.23 11.53 -17.81
CA ARG A 12 -24.42 10.14 -17.39
C ARG A 12 -23.10 9.63 -16.84
N ASP A 13 -22.86 9.85 -15.54
CA ASP A 13 -21.85 9.09 -14.80
C ASP A 13 -22.28 7.62 -14.81
N SER A 14 -21.77 6.85 -15.77
CA SER A 14 -21.82 5.39 -15.78
C SER A 14 -20.90 4.85 -14.68
N GLY A 15 -21.30 5.09 -13.43
CA GLY A 15 -20.63 4.65 -12.22
C GLY A 15 -20.81 3.15 -11.99
N GLU A 16 -20.39 2.33 -12.95
CA GLU A 16 -20.37 0.87 -12.87
C GLU A 16 -19.32 0.43 -11.84
N THR A 17 -19.73 0.44 -10.57
CA THR A 17 -19.03 -0.32 -9.54
C THR A 17 -19.66 -1.71 -9.49
N ASN A 18 -19.05 -2.64 -10.22
CA ASN A 18 -19.42 -4.06 -10.22
C ASN A 18 -19.65 -4.55 -8.78
N ALA A 19 -20.74 -5.31 -8.58
CA ALA A 19 -20.91 -6.06 -7.34
C ALA A 19 -19.79 -7.11 -7.31
N VAL A 20 -18.81 -6.90 -6.44
CA VAL A 20 -17.68 -7.81 -6.27
C VAL A 20 -18.18 -9.17 -5.79
N CYS A 21 -17.54 -10.25 -6.24
CA CYS A 21 -17.86 -11.60 -5.77
C CYS A 21 -17.83 -11.64 -4.23
N GLY A 22 -18.93 -12.15 -3.66
CA GLY A 22 -19.07 -12.35 -2.23
C GLY A 22 -18.26 -13.54 -1.73
N ILE A 23 -18.17 -13.67 -0.41
CA ILE A 23 -17.37 -14.73 0.24
C ILE A 23 -17.79 -16.14 -0.23
N GLU A 24 -19.08 -16.34 -0.46
CA GLU A 24 -19.63 -17.63 -0.91
C GLU A 24 -19.22 -17.98 -2.34
N CYS A 25 -19.34 -17.06 -3.31
CA CYS A 25 -18.81 -17.34 -4.66
C CYS A 25 -17.28 -17.41 -4.64
N GLN A 26 -16.59 -16.62 -3.82
CA GLN A 26 -15.11 -16.63 -3.74
C GLN A 26 -14.55 -17.92 -3.11
N ARG A 27 -15.39 -18.73 -2.45
CA ARG A 27 -15.06 -20.10 -2.01
C ARG A 27 -15.42 -21.17 -3.04
N ASN A 28 -16.31 -20.85 -3.98
CA ASN A 28 -16.86 -21.77 -4.97
C ASN A 28 -16.31 -21.50 -6.40
N LEU A 29 -15.48 -20.48 -6.59
CA LEU A 29 -14.70 -20.30 -7.80
C LEU A 29 -13.74 -21.50 -7.97
N PRO A 30 -13.66 -22.11 -9.16
CA PRO A 30 -12.63 -23.09 -9.45
C PRO A 30 -11.25 -22.43 -9.39
N GLU A 31 -10.21 -23.19 -9.04
CA GLU A 31 -8.84 -22.73 -9.26
C GLU A 31 -8.61 -22.56 -10.77
N PRO A 32 -7.99 -21.44 -11.23
CA PRO A 32 -7.80 -21.18 -12.64
C PRO A 32 -6.89 -22.23 -13.28
N GLU A 33 -7.20 -22.63 -14.52
CA GLU A 33 -6.29 -23.48 -15.30
C GLU A 33 -4.95 -22.74 -15.54
N THR A 34 -3.87 -23.48 -15.78
CA THR A 34 -2.51 -22.89 -15.90
C THR A 34 -2.47 -21.71 -16.86
N MET A 35 -3.13 -21.79 -18.03
CA MET A 35 -3.19 -20.71 -19.02
C MET A 35 -3.95 -19.46 -18.54
N ASP A 36 -5.02 -19.64 -17.75
CA ASP A 36 -5.74 -18.51 -17.15
C ASP A 36 -4.90 -17.88 -16.04
N LEU A 37 -4.23 -18.70 -15.22
CA LEU A 37 -3.34 -18.22 -14.16
C LEU A 37 -2.11 -17.48 -14.73
N GLU A 38 -1.52 -17.97 -15.82
CA GLU A 38 -0.51 -17.29 -16.63
C GLU A 38 -1.01 -15.93 -17.13
N ARG A 39 -2.21 -15.89 -17.72
CA ARG A 39 -2.82 -14.64 -18.22
C ARG A 39 -3.16 -13.65 -17.11
N LEU A 40 -3.56 -14.12 -15.92
CA LEU A 40 -3.82 -13.30 -14.74
C LEU A 40 -2.52 -12.77 -14.09
N LEU A 41 -1.44 -13.57 -14.12
CA LEU A 41 -0.11 -13.24 -13.57
C LEU A 41 0.84 -12.55 -14.54
N ALA A 42 0.54 -12.53 -15.84
CA ALA A 42 1.10 -11.55 -16.77
C ALA A 42 0.93 -10.14 -16.19
N TYR A 43 1.82 -9.19 -16.50
CA TYR A 43 1.79 -7.87 -15.86
C TYR A 43 2.20 -6.74 -16.79
N GLU A 44 1.62 -5.56 -16.58
CA GLU A 44 2.08 -4.34 -17.24
C GLU A 44 3.13 -3.64 -16.35
N THR A 45 4.23 -3.18 -16.96
CA THR A 45 5.19 -2.28 -16.33
C THR A 45 5.05 -0.88 -16.94
N PHE A 46 4.58 0.08 -16.14
CA PHE A 46 4.49 1.49 -16.53
C PHE A 46 5.71 2.28 -16.06
N TYR A 47 6.39 2.94 -16.98
CA TYR A 47 7.65 3.65 -16.74
C TYR A 47 7.45 5.17 -16.57
N GLU A 48 8.42 5.89 -15.98
CA GLU A 48 8.27 7.34 -15.71
C GLU A 48 8.13 8.24 -16.95
N ASN A 49 8.69 7.84 -18.09
CA ASN A 49 8.48 8.45 -19.40
C ASN A 49 7.02 8.25 -19.87
N GLY A 50 6.34 7.24 -19.35
CA GLY A 50 5.00 6.77 -19.71
C GLY A 50 4.96 5.79 -20.87
N THR A 51 6.07 5.14 -21.22
CA THR A 51 6.01 3.88 -21.97
C THR A 51 5.44 2.78 -21.06
N ARG A 52 4.98 1.71 -21.70
CA ARG A 52 4.42 0.52 -21.08
C ARG A 52 5.06 -0.70 -21.71
N THR A 53 5.27 -1.76 -20.96
CA THR A 53 5.56 -3.09 -21.50
C THR A 53 4.64 -4.10 -20.84
N LEU A 54 3.99 -4.93 -21.65
CA LEU A 54 3.41 -6.17 -21.15
C LEU A 54 4.56 -7.17 -20.90
N THR A 55 4.41 -8.02 -19.90
CA THR A 55 5.27 -9.16 -19.66
C THR A 55 4.37 -10.35 -19.39
N GLU A 56 4.41 -11.31 -20.31
CA GLU A 56 3.73 -12.60 -20.19
C GLU A 56 4.46 -13.48 -19.17
N VAL A 57 3.76 -14.49 -18.66
CA VAL A 57 4.27 -15.44 -17.66
C VAL A 57 3.99 -16.84 -18.17
N GLU A 58 4.95 -17.75 -17.99
CA GLU A 58 4.85 -19.18 -18.28
C GLU A 58 5.02 -19.94 -16.96
N LEU A 59 4.14 -20.90 -16.68
CA LEU A 59 4.06 -21.64 -15.42
C LEU A 59 4.22 -23.14 -15.69
N GLN A 60 5.16 -23.78 -15.00
CA GLN A 60 5.42 -25.21 -15.18
C GLN A 60 4.41 -26.11 -14.44
N GLY A 61 3.18 -26.16 -14.98
CA GLY A 61 2.27 -27.31 -14.90
C GLY A 61 1.43 -27.49 -13.62
N ALA A 62 0.18 -27.00 -13.65
CA ALA A 62 -0.93 -27.48 -12.82
C ALA A 62 -2.11 -27.94 -13.72
N ARG A 63 -3.02 -28.79 -13.21
CA ARG A 63 -3.96 -29.56 -14.06
C ARG A 63 -5.43 -29.52 -13.60
N ASN A 64 -6.34 -29.36 -14.57
CA ASN A 64 -7.73 -29.86 -14.67
C ASN A 64 -8.94 -28.96 -14.28
N THR A 65 -9.57 -28.40 -15.32
CA THR A 65 -11.01 -28.48 -15.73
C THR A 65 -12.12 -27.69 -14.98
N PRO A 66 -13.04 -26.97 -15.69
CA PRO A 66 -13.96 -25.99 -15.08
C PRO A 66 -15.50 -26.23 -15.25
N SER A 67 -16.33 -25.40 -14.60
CA SER A 67 -17.76 -25.15 -14.91
C SER A 67 -18.25 -23.79 -14.32
N SER A 68 -19.50 -23.34 -14.60
CA SER A 68 -20.04 -21.97 -14.28
C SER A 68 -21.56 -21.99 -13.98
N SER A 69 -22.36 -20.95 -13.70
CA SER A 69 -22.35 -19.45 -13.85
C SER A 69 -23.50 -18.85 -12.95
N LEU A 70 -23.99 -17.58 -12.90
CA LEU A 70 -23.73 -16.23 -13.48
C LEU A 70 -24.57 -15.15 -12.70
N ALA A 71 -24.15 -13.87 -12.64
CA ALA A 71 -24.98 -12.63 -12.45
C ALA A 71 -25.86 -12.41 -11.17
N ALA A 72 -26.21 -11.19 -10.68
CA ALA A 72 -25.69 -9.80 -10.83
C ALA A 72 -26.32 -8.82 -9.77
N LEU A 73 -26.03 -7.51 -9.88
CA LEU A 73 -26.69 -6.31 -9.27
C LEU A 73 -26.43 -5.90 -7.79
N SER A 74 -26.62 -4.60 -7.50
CA SER A 74 -25.82 -3.79 -6.53
C SER A 74 -26.54 -2.59 -5.85
N ARG A 75 -26.07 -2.17 -4.65
CA ARG A 75 -26.13 -0.82 -4.03
C ARG A 75 -25.22 -0.73 -2.77
N ARG A 76 -24.90 0.48 -2.24
CA ARG A 76 -23.78 0.72 -1.27
C ARG A 76 -24.13 1.64 -0.06
N LYS A 77 -23.43 1.50 1.09
CA LYS A 77 -23.43 2.51 2.19
C LYS A 77 -22.04 2.70 2.90
N ARG A 78 -21.96 2.98 4.22
CA ARG A 78 -20.75 3.53 4.93
C ARG A 78 -19.78 2.45 5.47
N GLN A 79 -18.59 2.88 5.93
CA GLN A 79 -17.37 2.05 6.06
C GLN A 79 -16.76 1.92 7.50
N VAL A 80 -17.53 2.17 8.56
CA VAL A 80 -17.09 2.14 9.97
C VAL A 80 -18.04 1.23 10.76
N TYR A 81 -17.51 0.32 11.58
CA TYR A 81 -18.24 -0.78 12.22
C TYR A 81 -18.36 -0.57 13.74
N GLY A 82 -19.33 0.25 14.15
CA GLY A 82 -19.60 0.52 15.56
C GLY A 82 -18.71 1.63 16.13
N THR A 83 -17.98 1.34 17.20
CA THR A 83 -17.10 2.31 17.89
C THR A 83 -15.70 2.31 17.28
N ASP A 84 -15.26 3.47 16.78
CA ASP A 84 -14.00 3.64 16.02
C ASP A 84 -12.77 3.09 16.76
N GLY A 85 -12.27 1.93 16.31
CA GLY A 85 -11.11 1.22 16.85
C GLY A 85 -9.76 1.70 16.31
N ARG A 86 -9.70 2.88 15.68
CA ARG A 86 -8.46 3.43 15.09
C ARG A 86 -7.60 4.18 16.10
N PHE A 87 -6.30 3.90 16.07
CA PHE A 87 -5.30 4.53 16.92
C PHE A 87 -4.44 5.50 16.09
N VAL A 88 -4.64 6.80 16.28
CA VAL A 88 -3.77 7.83 15.68
C VAL A 88 -2.41 7.78 16.36
N ILE A 89 -1.38 7.34 15.64
CA ILE A 89 -0.01 7.34 16.16
C ILE A 89 0.52 8.77 16.07
N SER A 90 0.45 9.48 17.20
CA SER A 90 0.87 10.88 17.33
C SER A 90 2.27 11.04 17.93
N ASP A 91 2.76 10.04 18.68
CA ASP A 91 4.12 10.04 19.23
C ASP A 91 5.19 9.85 18.13
N LYS A 92 6.20 10.72 18.18
CA LYS A 92 7.24 10.83 17.17
C LYS A 92 8.15 9.62 17.11
N HIS A 93 8.45 9.03 18.26
CA HIS A 93 9.27 7.83 18.36
C HIS A 93 8.51 6.62 17.82
N PHE A 94 7.20 6.52 18.03
CA PHE A 94 6.42 5.46 17.40
C PHE A 94 6.30 5.64 15.88
N VAL A 95 5.82 6.78 15.33
CA VAL A 95 5.62 6.89 13.87
C VAL A 95 6.92 6.74 13.07
N THR A 96 8.07 7.11 13.65
CA THR A 96 9.35 7.03 12.93
C THR A 96 10.15 5.74 13.17
N ASN A 97 9.59 4.77 13.88
CA ASN A 97 10.19 3.44 14.11
C ASN A 97 9.36 2.26 13.60
N PHE A 98 10.00 1.09 13.64
CA PHE A 98 9.44 -0.25 13.46
C PHE A 98 8.12 -0.51 14.23
N PRO A 99 6.90 -0.79 13.68
CA PRO A 99 6.47 -1.01 12.29
C PRO A 99 5.96 0.24 11.55
N PHE A 100 5.55 1.27 12.27
CA PHE A 100 4.76 2.38 11.69
C PHE A 100 5.52 3.15 10.61
N SER A 101 6.85 3.26 10.70
CA SER A 101 7.68 3.93 9.69
C SER A 101 7.83 3.19 8.36
N ALA A 102 7.36 1.94 8.26
CA ALA A 102 7.21 1.23 6.99
C ALA A 102 5.97 1.68 6.21
N SER A 103 4.97 2.27 6.88
CA SER A 103 3.76 2.79 6.23
C SER A 103 4.06 4.08 5.45
N VAL A 104 3.52 4.21 4.25
CA VAL A 104 3.77 5.35 3.36
C VAL A 104 2.48 5.90 2.75
N LYS A 105 2.41 7.22 2.47
CA LYS A 105 1.32 7.83 1.70
C LYS A 105 1.76 8.02 0.25
N LEU A 106 0.88 7.70 -0.69
CA LEU A 106 1.02 8.01 -2.11
C LEU A 106 0.49 9.43 -2.36
N SER A 107 1.12 10.18 -3.27
CA SER A 107 0.75 11.58 -3.54
C SER A 107 -0.57 11.77 -4.30
N ILE A 108 -1.43 10.75 -4.30
CA ILE A 108 -2.73 10.65 -4.96
C ILE A 108 -3.86 10.26 -3.98
N GLY A 109 -3.56 10.14 -2.67
CA GLY A 109 -4.53 9.81 -1.62
C GLY A 109 -4.19 8.52 -0.87
N CYS A 110 -4.02 7.41 -1.61
CA CYS A 110 -3.79 6.07 -1.05
C CYS A 110 -2.57 5.94 -0.11
N SER A 111 -2.54 4.81 0.60
CA SER A 111 -1.45 4.31 1.44
C SER A 111 -0.65 3.23 0.71
N GLY A 112 0.47 2.83 1.32
CA GLY A 112 1.32 1.74 0.87
C GLY A 112 2.13 1.18 2.05
N ILE A 113 2.77 0.03 1.84
CA ILE A 113 3.73 -0.56 2.78
C ILE A 113 5.09 -0.73 2.10
N LEU A 114 6.17 -0.32 2.77
CA LEU A 114 7.53 -0.51 2.29
C LEU A 114 7.97 -1.96 2.55
N VAL A 115 8.19 -2.73 1.47
CA VAL A 115 8.53 -4.17 1.51
C VAL A 115 9.99 -4.45 1.16
N SER A 116 10.69 -3.49 0.54
CA SER A 116 12.15 -3.48 0.40
C SER A 116 12.69 -2.05 0.56
N PRO A 117 14.02 -1.82 0.60
CA PRO A 117 14.58 -0.47 0.64
C PRO A 117 14.13 0.45 -0.51
N LYS A 118 13.64 -0.11 -1.62
CA LYS A 118 13.13 0.60 -2.81
C LYS A 118 11.68 0.25 -3.20
N HIS A 119 11.10 -0.85 -2.74
CA HIS A 119 9.83 -1.36 -3.26
C HIS A 119 8.69 -1.17 -2.26
N VAL A 120 7.58 -0.62 -2.77
CA VAL A 120 6.36 -0.32 -2.00
C VAL A 120 5.19 -1.09 -2.60
N LEU A 121 4.55 -1.91 -1.78
CA LEU A 121 3.31 -2.60 -2.13
C LEU A 121 2.11 -1.68 -1.82
N THR A 122 1.14 -1.65 -2.72
CA THR A 122 -0.08 -0.81 -2.66
C THR A 122 -1.23 -1.53 -3.38
N ALA A 123 -2.45 -1.01 -3.33
CA ALA A 123 -3.58 -1.53 -4.11
C ALA A 123 -3.50 -1.07 -5.58
N ALA A 124 -4.00 -1.91 -6.51
CA ALA A 124 -3.96 -1.64 -7.95
C ALA A 124 -4.92 -0.49 -8.33
N HIS A 125 -6.11 -0.44 -7.72
CA HIS A 125 -7.13 0.58 -7.98
C HIS A 125 -6.65 2.02 -7.71
N CYS A 126 -5.59 2.17 -6.91
CA CYS A 126 -4.93 3.44 -6.63
C CYS A 126 -4.18 3.98 -7.86
N ILE A 127 -3.60 3.13 -8.69
CA ILE A 127 -2.82 3.56 -9.87
C ILE A 127 -3.54 3.32 -11.20
N HIS A 128 -4.44 2.34 -11.29
CA HIS A 128 -5.21 1.99 -12.49
C HIS A 128 -6.70 1.86 -12.15
N ASP A 129 -7.61 2.16 -13.07
CA ASP A 129 -9.07 2.08 -12.80
C ASP A 129 -9.73 0.77 -13.26
N GLY A 130 -8.97 -0.12 -13.88
CA GLY A 130 -9.43 -1.35 -14.53
C GLY A 130 -9.24 -1.29 -16.05
N HIS A 131 -9.30 -0.08 -16.63
CA HIS A 131 -9.12 0.15 -18.06
C HIS A 131 -7.97 1.12 -18.38
N ARG A 132 -7.71 2.10 -17.51
CA ARG A 132 -6.72 3.17 -17.71
C ARG A 132 -5.99 3.58 -16.42
N TYR A 133 -4.76 4.05 -16.57
CA TYR A 133 -4.00 4.61 -15.45
C TYR A 133 -4.60 5.93 -14.94
N ARG A 134 -4.64 6.07 -13.61
CA ARG A 134 -5.11 7.26 -12.90
C ARG A 134 -4.26 8.49 -13.26
N ARG A 135 -4.93 9.65 -13.34
CA ARG A 135 -4.28 10.93 -13.67
C ARG A 135 -3.15 11.23 -12.68
N GLY A 136 -1.99 11.62 -13.19
CA GLY A 136 -0.83 12.01 -12.39
C GLY A 136 0.23 10.92 -12.15
N LEU A 137 0.04 9.68 -12.63
CA LEU A 137 0.97 8.57 -12.40
C LEU A 137 2.44 8.87 -12.80
N LYS A 138 2.68 9.54 -13.95
CA LYS A 138 4.02 10.01 -14.37
C LYS A 138 4.71 10.96 -13.36
N ARG A 139 3.98 11.47 -12.37
CA ARG A 139 4.46 12.37 -11.31
C ARG A 139 4.25 11.78 -9.90
N LEU A 140 3.90 10.49 -9.80
CA LEU A 140 3.63 9.80 -8.53
C LEU A 140 4.84 9.88 -7.60
N ARG A 141 4.56 10.27 -6.35
CA ARG A 141 5.54 10.29 -5.26
C ARG A 141 5.00 9.45 -4.11
N VAL A 142 5.91 8.81 -3.41
CA VAL A 142 5.64 8.11 -2.15
C VAL A 142 6.37 8.82 -1.02
N GLY A 143 5.66 9.07 0.08
CA GLY A 143 6.16 9.76 1.26
C GLY A 143 6.16 8.83 2.46
N ALA A 144 7.33 8.58 3.03
CA ALA A 144 7.47 7.99 4.36
C ALA A 144 7.61 9.11 5.40
N LEU A 145 6.99 8.93 6.57
CA LEU A 145 7.11 9.89 7.67
C LEU A 145 8.47 9.71 8.36
N MET A 146 9.25 10.79 8.45
CA MET A 146 10.59 10.76 9.08
C MET A 146 10.81 12.04 9.88
N LEU A 147 11.58 11.95 10.97
CA LEU A 147 12.10 13.12 11.66
C LEU A 147 12.89 14.00 10.68
N ARG A 148 12.64 15.31 10.73
CA ARG A 148 13.44 16.31 10.02
C ARG A 148 14.82 16.39 10.68
N ARG A 149 15.75 15.52 10.27
CA ARG A 149 17.17 15.65 10.66
C ARG A 149 17.61 17.08 10.41
N ASN A 150 18.05 17.75 11.47
CA ASN A 150 18.79 19.00 11.38
C ASN A 150 20.07 18.75 10.58
N THR A 151 20.01 18.96 9.26
CA THR A 151 21.20 19.23 8.44
C THR A 151 21.71 20.60 8.87
N GLY A 152 22.41 20.63 10.00
CA GLY A 152 23.06 21.82 10.50
C GLY A 152 23.88 22.42 9.36
N ARG A 153 23.69 23.72 9.12
CA ARG A 153 24.49 24.47 8.16
C ARG A 153 25.93 24.42 8.69
N ARG A 154 26.68 23.41 8.25
CA ARG A 154 28.10 23.24 8.57
C ARG A 154 28.81 24.32 7.77
N ASN A 155 28.78 25.54 8.30
CA ASN A 155 29.43 26.69 7.70
C ASN A 155 30.88 26.28 7.46
N LYS A 156 31.21 26.07 6.18
CA LYS A 156 32.57 25.78 5.73
C LYS A 156 33.32 27.10 5.71
N THR A 157 33.46 27.72 6.87
CA THR A 157 34.41 28.82 7.08
C THR A 157 35.78 28.26 6.74
N GLU A 158 36.38 28.79 5.69
CA GLU A 158 37.70 28.41 5.24
C GLU A 158 38.70 28.74 6.35
N GLY A 159 39.39 27.70 6.82
CA GLY A 159 40.39 27.80 7.86
C GLY A 159 41.78 27.73 7.23
N GLU A 160 42.21 28.82 6.58
CA GLU A 160 43.61 28.94 6.17
C GLU A 160 44.54 28.84 7.39
N SER A 161 45.70 28.22 7.17
CA SER A 161 46.74 28.11 8.18
C SER A 161 47.38 29.47 8.49
N LYS A 162 47.48 29.84 9.77
CA LYS A 162 48.73 30.32 10.38
C LYS A 162 48.72 30.31 11.91
N ARG A 163 49.90 30.04 12.47
CA ARG A 163 50.21 30.09 13.92
C ARG A 163 50.37 31.56 14.37
N LYS A 164 49.95 31.89 15.62
CA LYS A 164 50.88 32.23 16.73
C LYS A 164 50.17 32.65 18.05
N GLN A 165 50.55 31.93 19.12
CA GLN A 165 50.84 32.35 20.50
C GLN A 165 50.17 33.56 21.20
N ASN A 166 49.75 33.24 22.44
CA ASN A 166 49.96 33.98 23.71
C ASN A 166 49.05 35.14 24.18
N LYS A 167 48.50 34.89 25.39
CA LYS A 167 48.37 35.79 26.55
C LYS A 167 47.74 37.19 26.35
N ARG A 168 46.50 37.33 26.83
CA ARG A 168 46.21 38.12 28.05
C ARG A 168 44.89 37.69 28.71
N LYS A 169 44.85 37.69 30.04
CA LYS A 169 43.60 37.66 30.82
C LYS A 169 43.04 39.09 30.84
N GLU A 170 41.74 39.29 30.63
CA GLU A 170 40.90 39.91 31.66
C GLU A 170 39.38 39.82 31.41
N LYS A 171 38.60 40.34 32.36
CA LYS A 171 37.17 40.10 32.51
C LYS A 171 36.34 41.07 31.66
N LYS A 172 35.45 40.55 30.81
CA LYS A 172 34.15 41.22 30.55
C LYS A 172 33.01 40.24 30.81
N ARG A 173 32.33 40.44 31.94
CA ARG A 173 31.12 39.69 32.33
C ARG A 173 29.94 40.10 31.46
N LYS A 174 29.12 39.12 31.10
CA LYS A 174 27.67 39.22 30.87
C LYS A 174 27.18 40.40 30.00
N ASN A 175 26.95 40.12 28.72
CA ASN A 175 25.67 40.47 28.08
C ASN A 175 25.32 39.55 26.90
N TRP A 176 25.33 38.23 27.15
CA TRP A 176 24.63 37.29 26.27
C TRP A 176 23.12 37.43 26.53
N SER A 177 22.52 38.42 25.88
CA SER A 177 21.06 38.60 25.85
C SER A 177 20.38 37.29 25.50
N LYS A 178 19.33 36.91 26.22
CA LYS A 178 18.63 35.61 26.08
C LYS A 178 18.01 35.45 24.68
N ARG A 179 18.82 35.00 23.70
CA ARG A 179 18.31 34.33 22.50
C ARG A 179 17.57 33.08 22.98
N LYS A 180 16.24 33.21 23.13
CA LYS A 180 15.33 32.06 23.23
C LYS A 180 15.60 31.20 22.00
N THR A 181 16.36 30.13 22.18
CA THR A 181 16.42 29.04 21.21
C THR A 181 15.02 28.44 21.18
N TYR A 182 14.20 28.93 20.26
CA TYR A 182 12.94 28.27 19.89
C TYR A 182 13.28 26.83 19.62
N LYS A 183 12.84 25.95 20.52
CA LYS A 183 13.10 24.52 20.49
C LYS A 183 12.30 23.98 19.31
N HIS A 184 12.89 24.09 18.11
CA HIS A 184 12.23 23.76 16.85
C HIS A 184 11.76 22.33 16.96
N SER A 185 10.45 22.14 17.22
CA SER A 185 9.97 20.83 17.57
C SER A 185 10.20 19.93 16.35
N GLU A 186 11.01 18.89 16.52
CA GLU A 186 11.38 18.01 15.43
C GLU A 186 10.17 17.16 15.08
N GLN A 187 9.24 17.73 14.30
CA GLN A 187 8.03 17.04 13.86
C GLN A 187 8.42 16.07 12.74
N PRO A 188 7.96 14.81 12.81
CA PRO A 188 7.97 13.93 11.65
C PRO A 188 7.25 14.59 10.46
N ALA A 189 7.79 14.42 9.26
CA ALA A 189 7.20 14.96 8.04
C ALA A 189 7.35 13.98 6.88
N LEU A 190 6.41 14.02 5.92
CA LEU A 190 6.43 13.16 4.74
C LEU A 190 7.60 13.52 3.83
N ARG A 191 8.59 12.63 3.75
CA ARG A 191 9.77 12.81 2.88
C ARG A 191 9.55 12.08 1.56
N TRP A 192 9.07 12.84 0.59
CA TRP A 192 8.69 12.35 -0.74
C TRP A 192 9.88 11.91 -1.61
N THR A 193 9.69 10.79 -2.31
CA THR A 193 10.55 10.30 -3.39
C THR A 193 9.66 9.94 -4.60
N ARG A 194 10.13 10.21 -5.83
CA ARG A 194 9.42 9.79 -7.05
C ARG A 194 9.49 8.28 -7.25
N VAL A 195 8.43 7.73 -7.83
CA VAL A 195 8.43 6.39 -8.43
C VAL A 195 9.29 6.39 -9.70
N LYS A 196 9.90 5.25 -10.03
CA LYS A 196 10.67 4.95 -11.26
C LYS A 196 9.78 4.22 -12.28
N GLN A 197 9.14 3.15 -11.82
CA GLN A 197 8.22 2.31 -12.58
C GLN A 197 7.21 1.65 -11.64
N THR A 198 6.07 1.23 -12.17
CA THR A 198 5.02 0.51 -11.43
C THR A 198 4.64 -0.76 -12.14
N TYR A 199 4.53 -1.84 -11.37
CA TYR A 199 4.10 -3.16 -11.82
C TYR A 199 2.65 -3.39 -11.39
N ILE A 200 1.84 -3.94 -12.30
CA ILE A 200 0.42 -4.21 -12.07
C ILE A 200 0.02 -5.50 -12.80
N PRO A 201 -0.65 -6.47 -12.12
CA PRO A 201 -1.04 -7.73 -12.74
C PRO A 201 -2.14 -7.50 -13.79
N GLN A 202 -2.14 -8.32 -14.84
CA GLN A 202 -3.18 -8.32 -15.86
C GLN A 202 -4.52 -8.77 -15.29
N GLY A 203 -4.53 -9.60 -14.24
CA GLY A 203 -5.76 -9.89 -13.48
C GLY A 203 -6.45 -8.66 -12.87
N TRP A 204 -5.83 -7.47 -12.80
CA TRP A 204 -6.54 -6.23 -12.44
C TRP A 204 -7.26 -5.56 -13.63
N MET A 205 -6.93 -5.93 -14.87
CA MET A 205 -7.54 -5.33 -16.06
C MET A 205 -8.92 -5.93 -16.29
N SER A 206 -9.93 -5.10 -16.53
CA SER A 206 -11.33 -5.54 -16.58
C SER A 206 -11.62 -6.58 -17.69
N ASP A 207 -10.81 -6.58 -18.75
CA ASP A 207 -10.86 -7.48 -19.92
C ASP A 207 -10.12 -8.81 -19.73
N VAL A 208 -9.40 -8.97 -18.60
CA VAL A 208 -8.68 -10.19 -18.23
C VAL A 208 -9.22 -10.76 -16.92
N GLY A 209 -9.29 -9.95 -15.86
CA GLY A 209 -9.71 -10.38 -14.53
C GLY A 209 -11.22 -10.57 -14.37
N ASN A 210 -12.06 -9.85 -15.12
CA ASN A 210 -13.52 -9.94 -15.07
C ASN A 210 -14.11 -10.06 -13.64
N GLU A 211 -14.55 -11.25 -13.22
CA GLU A 211 -15.13 -11.50 -11.89
C GLU A 211 -14.07 -11.60 -10.77
N VAL A 212 -12.88 -12.12 -11.07
CA VAL A 212 -11.72 -12.24 -10.15
C VAL A 212 -10.84 -10.97 -10.11
N MET A 213 -11.25 -9.90 -10.80
CA MET A 213 -10.52 -8.62 -10.87
C MET A 213 -10.03 -8.10 -9.50
N MET A 214 -10.82 -8.37 -8.46
CA MET A 214 -10.54 -7.95 -7.08
C MET A 214 -9.42 -8.72 -6.38
N ASP A 215 -9.18 -9.97 -6.77
CA ASP A 215 -8.08 -10.79 -6.24
C ASP A 215 -6.71 -10.23 -6.65
N TYR A 216 -6.69 -9.44 -7.71
CA TYR A 216 -5.51 -8.81 -8.29
C TYR A 216 -5.42 -7.30 -7.98
N ASP A 217 -6.17 -6.80 -6.99
CA ASP A 217 -6.09 -5.41 -6.50
C ASP A 217 -4.82 -5.11 -5.68
N TYR A 218 -3.65 -5.48 -6.22
CA TYR A 218 -2.32 -5.18 -5.70
C TYR A 218 -1.39 -4.69 -6.81
N ALA A 219 -0.45 -3.81 -6.46
CA ALA A 219 0.56 -3.27 -7.36
C ALA A 219 1.85 -2.93 -6.61
N LEU A 220 2.99 -2.99 -7.29
CA LEU A 220 4.30 -2.68 -6.72
C LEU A 220 4.91 -1.44 -7.37
N LEU A 221 5.45 -0.53 -6.55
CA LEU A 221 6.10 0.70 -6.98
C LEU A 221 7.62 0.62 -6.70
N GLU A 222 8.48 0.74 -7.72
CA GLU A 222 9.91 1.01 -7.49
C GLU A 222 10.13 2.50 -7.24
N LEU A 223 10.82 2.83 -6.15
CA LEU A 223 11.24 4.18 -5.82
C LEU A 223 12.60 4.52 -6.43
N LYS A 224 12.71 5.68 -7.07
CA LYS A 224 13.98 6.21 -7.63
C LYS A 224 15.14 6.29 -6.63
N ARG A 225 14.84 6.33 -5.33
CA ARG A 225 15.82 6.44 -4.26
C ARG A 225 15.40 5.56 -3.10
N ARG A 226 16.36 4.81 -2.53
CA ARG A 226 16.12 4.04 -1.31
C ARG A 226 15.63 4.92 -0.16
N LEU A 227 14.58 4.50 0.53
CA LEU A 227 14.13 5.14 1.77
C LEU A 227 14.99 4.62 2.93
N ARG A 228 15.35 5.51 3.86
CA ARG A 228 16.18 5.17 5.04
C ARG A 228 15.30 4.89 6.26
N VAL A 229 14.33 3.99 6.10
CA VAL A 229 13.46 3.45 7.15
C VAL A 229 13.46 1.92 7.02
N LYS A 230 13.07 1.20 8.08
CA LYS A 230 12.98 -0.26 8.02
C LYS A 230 11.73 -0.67 7.22
N HIS A 231 11.89 -1.57 6.26
CA HIS A 231 10.80 -2.22 5.53
C HIS A 231 10.24 -3.42 6.32
N MET A 232 9.10 -3.96 5.89
CA MET A 232 8.50 -5.16 6.47
C MET A 232 8.61 -6.33 5.49
N ASP A 233 9.11 -7.44 6.01
CA ASP A 233 9.23 -8.73 5.33
C ASP A 233 7.85 -9.17 4.77
N LEU A 234 7.83 -9.84 3.61
CA LEU A 234 6.61 -10.50 3.10
C LEU A 234 6.42 -11.87 3.77
N GLY A 235 5.23 -12.46 3.63
CA GLY A 235 4.99 -13.84 4.04
C GLY A 235 3.58 -14.35 3.72
N MET A 236 3.39 -15.64 3.99
CA MET A 236 2.13 -16.35 3.87
C MET A 236 1.79 -16.99 5.22
N VAL A 237 0.50 -17.14 5.51
CA VAL A 237 -0.02 -17.85 6.68
C VAL A 237 -1.31 -18.55 6.26
N PRO A 238 -1.54 -19.85 6.58
CA PRO A 238 -2.69 -20.59 6.10
C PRO A 238 -4.03 -20.07 6.64
N HIS A 239 -4.10 -19.69 7.92
CA HIS A 239 -5.29 -19.11 8.56
C HIS A 239 -4.91 -17.99 9.52
N VAL A 240 -5.68 -16.90 9.57
CA VAL A 240 -5.32 -15.69 10.31
C VAL A 240 -6.45 -15.26 11.23
N THR A 241 -6.32 -15.48 12.53
CA THR A 241 -7.35 -15.06 13.50
C THR A 241 -7.38 -13.54 13.74
N ARG A 242 -6.24 -12.86 13.63
CA ARG A 242 -6.10 -11.42 13.92
C ARG A 242 -5.12 -10.74 12.98
N ILE A 243 -5.57 -9.67 12.35
CA ILE A 243 -4.74 -8.82 11.47
C ILE A 243 -4.40 -7.47 12.10
N HIS A 244 -3.37 -6.84 11.57
CA HIS A 244 -2.95 -5.48 11.87
C HIS A 244 -2.67 -4.72 10.56
N PHE A 245 -2.99 -3.43 10.50
CA PHE A 245 -2.46 -2.55 9.46
C PHE A 245 -2.29 -1.11 9.94
N SER A 246 -1.48 -0.34 9.20
CA SER A 246 -1.24 1.08 9.44
C SER A 246 -1.26 1.82 8.10
N GLY A 247 -1.89 2.99 8.07
CA GLY A 247 -2.14 3.74 6.85
C GLY A 247 -2.36 5.23 7.12
N PHE A 248 -2.68 5.97 6.06
CA PHE A 248 -2.89 7.41 6.08
C PHE A 248 -4.32 7.76 5.66
N ASP A 249 -5.26 7.54 6.57
CA ASP A 249 -6.66 7.91 6.43
C ASP A 249 -6.82 9.40 6.12
N ASP A 250 -7.76 9.74 5.22
CA ASP A 250 -7.94 11.12 4.74
C ASP A 250 -8.64 12.03 5.77
N ASP A 251 -9.28 11.47 6.80
CA ASP A 251 -9.76 12.22 7.98
C ASP A 251 -8.63 12.55 8.98
N HIS A 252 -7.47 11.91 8.87
CA HIS A 252 -6.29 12.10 9.75
C HIS A 252 -5.08 12.60 8.94
N ALA A 253 -5.29 13.72 8.23
CA ALA A 253 -4.39 14.25 7.22
C ALA A 253 -2.91 14.34 7.66
N GLY A 254 -2.07 13.44 7.13
CA GLY A 254 -0.62 13.42 7.35
C GLY A 254 -0.15 12.65 8.58
N GLN A 255 -1.07 12.12 9.39
CA GLN A 255 -0.78 11.22 10.51
C GLN A 255 -0.82 9.75 10.07
N VAL A 256 -0.16 8.86 10.81
CA VAL A 256 -0.29 7.40 10.60
C VAL A 256 -1.34 6.88 11.57
N VAL A 257 -2.34 6.19 11.02
CA VAL A 257 -3.45 5.59 11.78
C VAL A 257 -3.27 4.08 11.78
N TYR A 258 -3.11 3.50 12.97
CA TYR A 258 -2.96 2.07 13.22
C TYR A 258 -4.29 1.44 13.62
N ARG A 259 -4.50 0.18 13.26
CA ARG A 259 -5.60 -0.63 13.79
C ARG A 259 -5.29 -2.13 13.77
N PHE A 260 -6.15 -2.88 14.44
CA PHE A 260 -6.21 -4.33 14.42
C PHE A 260 -7.67 -4.77 14.56
N CYS A 261 -7.97 -5.98 14.08
CA CYS A 261 -9.26 -6.63 14.27
C CYS A 261 -9.08 -8.14 14.14
N SER A 262 -10.11 -8.90 14.53
CA SER A 262 -10.24 -10.28 14.11
C SER A 262 -10.57 -10.33 12.61
N VAL A 263 -10.14 -11.38 11.93
CA VAL A 263 -10.68 -11.72 10.61
C VAL A 263 -12.08 -12.31 10.81
N MET A 264 -13.02 -11.96 9.94
CA MET A 264 -14.39 -12.51 9.97
C MET A 264 -14.47 -13.77 9.11
N GLN A 265 -14.00 -13.67 7.86
CA GLN A 265 -14.01 -14.77 6.89
C GLN A 265 -12.78 -14.68 5.95
N GLU A 266 -12.34 -15.81 5.42
CA GLU A 266 -11.28 -15.91 4.40
C GLU A 266 -11.78 -16.67 3.16
N SER A 267 -11.14 -16.37 2.01
CA SER A 267 -11.06 -17.21 0.81
C SER A 267 -9.59 -17.46 0.44
N SER A 268 -9.33 -18.07 -0.72
CA SER A 268 -7.97 -18.22 -1.29
C SER A 268 -7.21 -16.89 -1.37
N ASP A 269 -7.89 -15.85 -1.83
CA ASP A 269 -7.30 -14.61 -2.32
C ASP A 269 -7.76 -13.33 -1.59
N LEU A 270 -8.79 -13.40 -0.75
CA LEU A 270 -9.36 -12.26 -0.02
C LEU A 270 -9.53 -12.54 1.48
N ILE A 271 -9.29 -11.51 2.29
CA ILE A 271 -9.47 -11.49 3.75
C ILE A 271 -10.57 -10.48 4.07
N TYR A 272 -11.65 -10.96 4.69
CA TYR A 272 -12.86 -10.20 5.00
C TYR A 272 -12.94 -9.90 6.50
N GLN A 273 -13.13 -8.63 6.85
CA GLN A 273 -12.87 -8.14 8.19
C GLN A 273 -13.62 -6.83 8.49
N HIS A 274 -13.69 -6.47 9.78
CA HIS A 274 -14.38 -5.26 10.26
C HIS A 274 -13.42 -4.28 10.98
N CYS A 275 -12.14 -4.23 10.59
CA CYS A 275 -11.23 -3.15 11.03
C CYS A 275 -11.74 -1.82 10.47
N ASP A 276 -11.92 -0.81 11.31
CA ASP A 276 -12.37 0.52 10.87
C ASP A 276 -11.42 1.17 9.87
N ALA A 277 -11.94 1.63 8.74
CA ALA A 277 -11.15 2.22 7.68
C ALA A 277 -11.85 3.39 7.01
N GLN A 278 -11.10 4.44 6.74
CA GLN A 278 -11.52 5.57 5.93
C GLN A 278 -10.80 5.54 4.57
N ARG A 279 -11.33 6.29 3.60
CA ARG A 279 -10.60 6.65 2.36
C ARG A 279 -9.16 7.10 2.67
N GLY A 280 -8.25 6.82 1.74
CA GLY A 280 -6.81 7.07 1.90
C GLY A 280 -6.04 5.91 2.55
N SER A 281 -6.69 5.05 3.34
CA SER A 281 -6.07 3.85 3.91
C SER A 281 -5.86 2.71 2.90
N SER A 282 -6.60 2.70 1.78
CA SER A 282 -6.41 1.76 0.67
C SER A 282 -4.95 1.68 0.20
N GLY A 283 -4.46 0.46 -0.02
CA GLY A 283 -3.06 0.13 -0.29
C GLY A 283 -2.21 -0.10 0.96
N ALA A 284 -2.70 0.14 2.18
CA ALA A 284 -1.99 -0.19 3.41
C ALA A 284 -1.67 -1.69 3.50
N GLY A 285 -0.46 -2.02 3.98
CA GLY A 285 -0.04 -3.40 4.19
C GLY A 285 -0.74 -4.04 5.38
N VAL A 286 -1.42 -5.16 5.13
CA VAL A 286 -2.00 -6.01 6.16
C VAL A 286 -0.95 -7.02 6.60
N TYR A 287 -0.65 -7.04 7.89
CA TYR A 287 0.40 -7.86 8.47
C TYR A 287 -0.05 -8.59 9.74
N VAL A 288 0.63 -9.69 10.02
CA VAL A 288 0.46 -10.48 11.24
C VAL A 288 1.67 -10.32 12.16
N ARG A 289 1.53 -10.81 13.39
CA ARG A 289 2.62 -10.95 14.36
C ARG A 289 2.93 -12.44 14.55
N LEU A 290 4.14 -12.86 14.21
CA LEU A 290 4.58 -14.25 14.31
C LEU A 290 5.68 -14.39 15.37
N ARG A 291 5.69 -15.48 16.13
CA ARG A 291 6.86 -15.98 16.88
C ARG A 291 7.48 -17.10 16.03
N LYS A 292 8.81 -17.24 16.04
CA LYS A 292 9.50 -18.28 15.25
C LYS A 292 9.46 -19.64 15.96
N THR A 293 9.52 -19.64 17.28
CA THR A 293 9.14 -20.75 18.16
C THR A 293 8.42 -20.18 19.40
N PRO A 294 7.82 -20.99 20.28
CA PRO A 294 7.38 -20.52 21.59
C PRO A 294 8.52 -19.82 22.36
N ASP A 295 9.75 -20.34 22.27
CA ASP A 295 10.87 -19.91 23.12
C ASP A 295 11.67 -18.73 22.54
N GLU A 296 11.74 -18.60 21.21
CA GLU A 296 12.28 -17.40 20.55
C GLU A 296 11.30 -16.22 20.69
N GLY A 297 11.34 -15.53 21.83
CA GLY A 297 10.44 -14.43 22.22
C GLY A 297 10.44 -13.17 21.32
N LYS A 298 11.11 -13.19 20.17
CA LYS A 298 11.25 -12.05 19.25
C LYS A 298 10.21 -12.07 18.13
N TRP A 299 9.10 -11.37 18.35
CA TRP A 299 8.02 -11.19 17.38
C TRP A 299 8.48 -10.63 16.02
N ARG A 300 8.45 -11.44 14.95
CA ARG A 300 8.49 -10.97 13.56
C ARG A 300 7.13 -10.38 13.17
N ARG A 301 7.12 -9.55 12.12
CA ARG A 301 5.91 -9.12 11.42
C ARG A 301 6.15 -9.36 9.93
N LYS A 302 5.31 -10.20 9.32
CA LYS A 302 5.30 -10.46 7.88
C LYS A 302 4.01 -9.85 7.29
N VAL A 303 4.13 -9.13 6.18
CA VAL A 303 2.99 -8.64 5.38
C VAL A 303 2.38 -9.84 4.66
N ILE A 304 1.07 -10.02 4.82
CA ILE A 304 0.29 -11.14 4.25
C ILE A 304 -0.79 -10.65 3.26
N GLY A 305 -0.94 -9.34 3.09
CA GLY A 305 -1.96 -8.78 2.22
C GLY A 305 -1.91 -7.27 2.05
N VAL A 306 -2.79 -6.77 1.18
CA VAL A 306 -2.95 -5.36 0.80
C VAL A 306 -4.40 -4.95 1.08
N PHE A 307 -4.61 -3.93 1.90
CA PHE A 307 -5.94 -3.43 2.17
C PHE A 307 -6.55 -2.77 0.93
N SER A 308 -7.61 -3.34 0.37
CA SER A 308 -8.30 -2.76 -0.78
C SER A 308 -9.28 -1.67 -0.33
N GLY A 309 -10.13 -1.98 0.64
CA GLY A 309 -11.21 -1.10 1.09
C GLY A 309 -12.51 -1.85 1.34
N HIS A 310 -13.56 -1.12 1.70
CA HIS A 310 -14.88 -1.67 1.91
C HIS A 310 -15.51 -2.19 0.60
N ARG A 311 -16.24 -3.31 0.70
CA ARG A 311 -17.07 -3.94 -0.33
C ARG A 311 -18.36 -4.45 0.29
N SER A 312 -19.47 -4.25 -0.41
CA SER A 312 -20.77 -4.82 -0.07
C SER A 312 -20.86 -6.21 -0.68
N VAL A 313 -20.85 -7.24 0.17
CA VAL A 313 -20.88 -8.66 -0.19
C VAL A 313 -22.31 -9.16 -0.15
N LYS A 314 -22.66 -10.13 -1.02
CA LYS A 314 -23.89 -10.93 -0.87
C LYS A 314 -23.57 -12.18 -0.05
N GLU A 315 -24.50 -12.54 0.83
CA GLU A 315 -24.44 -13.67 1.74
C GLU A 315 -25.84 -14.32 1.75
N GLY A 316 -25.97 -15.50 1.15
CA GLY A 316 -27.24 -16.15 0.84
C GLY A 316 -28.12 -15.40 -0.18
N ASN A 317 -29.39 -15.82 -0.29
CA ASN A 317 -30.31 -15.41 -1.35
C ASN A 317 -30.81 -13.95 -1.31
N SER A 318 -30.44 -13.13 -0.31
CA SER A 318 -30.88 -11.71 -0.26
C SER A 318 -30.09 -10.78 0.67
N THR A 319 -29.37 -11.30 1.67
CA THR A 319 -28.64 -10.48 2.64
C THR A 319 -27.38 -9.87 2.04
N HIS A 320 -27.20 -8.57 2.24
CA HIS A 320 -25.98 -7.85 1.89
C HIS A 320 -25.22 -7.47 3.17
N THR A 321 -24.03 -8.06 3.34
CA THR A 321 -23.13 -7.79 4.46
C THR A 321 -21.98 -6.90 3.97
N ASP A 322 -21.78 -5.73 4.58
CA ASP A 322 -20.66 -4.85 4.26
C ASP A 322 -19.39 -5.33 4.99
N TYR A 323 -18.30 -5.59 4.25
CA TYR A 323 -16.99 -5.94 4.81
C TYR A 323 -15.92 -4.94 4.40
N ASN A 324 -14.88 -4.79 5.23
CA ASN A 324 -13.60 -4.25 4.81
C ASN A 324 -12.73 -5.41 4.28
N VAL A 325 -12.19 -5.26 3.07
CA VAL A 325 -11.53 -6.35 2.32
C VAL A 325 -10.05 -6.04 2.08
N ALA A 326 -9.22 -7.06 2.22
CA ALA A 326 -7.81 -7.04 1.83
C ALA A 326 -7.48 -8.19 0.88
N VAL A 327 -6.67 -7.91 -0.14
CA VAL A 327 -6.09 -8.93 -1.02
C VAL A 327 -5.04 -9.71 -0.24
N ARG A 328 -5.14 -11.04 -0.25
CA ARG A 328 -4.20 -11.98 0.36
C ARG A 328 -3.01 -12.24 -0.56
N ILE A 329 -1.82 -12.37 0.02
CA ILE A 329 -0.62 -12.84 -0.66
C ILE A 329 -0.66 -14.37 -0.67
N THR A 330 -0.97 -14.94 -1.84
CA THR A 330 -0.87 -16.37 -2.16
C THR A 330 0.54 -16.71 -2.66
N PRO A 331 0.92 -18.00 -2.80
CA PRO A 331 2.25 -18.38 -3.30
C PRO A 331 2.59 -17.76 -4.66
N ALA A 332 1.65 -17.77 -5.61
CA ALA A 332 1.80 -17.16 -6.91
C ALA A 332 2.05 -15.64 -6.83
N LYS A 333 1.27 -14.93 -6.00
CA LYS A 333 1.44 -13.49 -5.77
C LYS A 333 2.77 -13.18 -5.07
N LEU A 334 3.22 -14.02 -4.13
CA LEU A 334 4.52 -13.87 -3.48
C LEU A 334 5.67 -14.02 -4.50
N ALA A 335 5.61 -15.05 -5.35
CA ALA A 335 6.60 -15.30 -6.40
C ALA A 335 6.67 -14.13 -7.40
N GLN A 336 5.52 -13.64 -7.88
CA GLN A 336 5.43 -12.51 -8.80
C GLN A 336 5.95 -11.19 -8.15
N ILE A 337 5.58 -10.91 -6.89
CA ILE A 337 6.11 -9.76 -6.16
C ILE A 337 7.63 -9.92 -5.92
N CYS A 338 8.13 -11.13 -5.67
CA CYS A 338 9.56 -11.39 -5.53
C CYS A 338 10.33 -11.10 -6.83
N LEU A 339 9.81 -11.59 -7.96
CA LEU A 339 10.32 -11.32 -9.30
C LEU A 339 10.44 -9.81 -9.55
N TRP A 340 9.41 -9.02 -9.23
CA TRP A 340 9.47 -7.55 -9.36
C TRP A 340 10.45 -6.88 -8.37
N ILE A 341 10.68 -7.44 -7.19
CA ILE A 341 11.60 -6.87 -6.18
C ILE A 341 13.06 -7.20 -6.47
N HIS A 342 13.34 -8.40 -6.98
CA HIS A 342 14.68 -8.99 -7.05
C HIS A 342 15.16 -9.38 -8.46
N GLY A 343 14.29 -9.32 -9.47
CA GLY A 343 14.55 -9.84 -10.82
C GLY A 343 14.49 -11.36 -10.93
N ASP A 344 13.97 -12.03 -9.90
CA ASP A 344 13.98 -13.49 -9.72
C ASP A 344 12.94 -13.85 -8.64
N ALA A 345 12.14 -14.89 -8.87
CA ALA A 345 11.08 -15.36 -7.98
C ALA A 345 11.58 -16.27 -6.84
N GLU A 346 12.68 -17.01 -7.04
CA GLU A 346 13.16 -18.01 -6.07
C GLU A 346 13.74 -17.36 -4.81
N LYS A 347 14.22 -16.11 -4.91
CA LYS A 347 14.83 -15.34 -3.81
C LYS A 347 13.91 -15.06 -2.59
N CYS A 348 12.65 -15.49 -2.62
CA CYS A 348 11.69 -15.35 -1.52
C CYS A 348 11.06 -16.68 -1.07
N THR A 349 11.54 -17.84 -1.54
CA THR A 349 11.05 -19.16 -1.10
C THR A 349 11.68 -19.65 0.21
N SER A 350 12.67 -18.93 0.73
CA SER A 350 13.67 -19.47 1.67
C SER A 350 13.56 -19.02 3.14
N ASP A 351 12.48 -18.32 3.57
CA ASP A 351 12.39 -17.65 4.90
C ASP A 351 10.98 -17.54 5.52
#